data_AF-A0A915Q3Y8-F1
#
_entry.id   AF-A0A915Q3Y8-F1
#
_cell.length_a   1.000
_cell.length_b   1.000
_cell.length_c   1.000
_cell.angle_alpha   90.00
_cell.angle_beta   90.00
_cell.angle_gamma   90.00
#
_symmetry.space_group_name_H-M   'P 1'
#
loop_
_entity.id
_entity.type
_entity.pdbx_description
1 polymer ?
#
loop_
_entity_poly.entity_id
_entity_poly.type
_entity_poly.pdbx_seq_one_letter_code
_entity_poly.pdbx_strand_id
1 'polypeptide(L)'
;MRMMENGDWDGANQEKGRLEKKQRIETKKYQDMLESGEKIVQRPIWFKKCFDHSSGTSRYIYQSQYWKCKEQKDWSRSPDLFGKEK
;
A
#
# COMPACT_ATOMS: atom_id res chain seq x y z
N MET A 1 1.60 -1.73 15.52
CA MET A 1 2.15 -3.05 15.94
C MET A 1 3.33 -2.87 16.89
N ARG A 2 4.32 -2.02 16.59
CA ARG A 2 5.47 -1.79 17.49
C ARG A 2 5.09 -1.40 18.93
N MET A 3 4.13 -0.50 19.13
CA MET A 3 3.64 -0.12 20.46
C MET A 3 2.99 -1.30 21.20
N MET A 4 2.19 -2.11 20.48
CA MET A 4 1.59 -3.33 21.01
C MET A 4 2.65 -4.37 21.40
N GLU A 5 3.72 -4.55 20.61
CA GLU A 5 4.86 -5.42 20.96
C GLU A 5 5.57 -4.96 22.25
N ASN A 6 5.59 -3.65 22.50
CA ASN A 6 6.15 -3.06 23.71
C ASN A 6 5.17 -3.03 24.90
N GLY A 7 3.95 -3.55 24.72
CA GLY A 7 2.90 -3.56 25.74
C GLY A 7 2.13 -2.25 25.91
N ASP A 8 2.37 -1.26 25.05
CA ASP A 8 1.60 0.00 24.99
C ASP A 8 0.38 -0.17 24.09
N TRP A 9 -0.71 -0.65 24.69
CA TRP A 9 -1.98 -0.94 24.01
C TRP A 9 -2.76 0.32 23.66
N ASP A 10 -2.72 1.34 24.52
CA ASP A 10 -3.45 2.59 24.31
C ASP A 10 -2.83 3.39 23.16
N GLY A 11 -1.50 3.52 23.14
CA GLY A 11 -0.78 4.12 22.02
C GLY A 11 -1.00 3.35 20.72
N ALA A 12 -0.97 2.02 20.77
CA ALA A 12 -1.24 1.18 19.59
C ALA A 12 -2.65 1.39 19.03
N ASN A 13 -3.67 1.52 19.88
CA ASN A 13 -5.05 1.75 19.47
C ASN A 13 -5.24 3.14 18.84
N GLN A 14 -4.62 4.17 19.43
CA GLN A 14 -4.63 5.52 18.85
C GLN A 14 -3.97 5.52 17.46
N GLU A 15 -2.81 4.89 17.34
CA GLU A 15 -2.05 4.81 16.09
C GLU A 15 -2.79 4.00 15.03
N LYS A 16 -3.44 2.89 15.42
CA LYS A 16 -4.32 2.11 14.54
C LYS A 16 -5.44 2.98 13.96
N GLY A 17 -6.15 3.73 14.80
CA GLY A 17 -7.22 4.62 14.36
C GLY A 17 -6.72 5.69 13.38
N ARG A 18 -5.53 6.26 13.63
CA ARG A 18 -4.91 7.24 12.72
C ARG A 18 -4.57 6.64 11.36
N LEU A 19 -3.95 5.46 11.33
CA LEU A 19 -3.56 4.76 10.10
C LEU A 19 -4.77 4.34 9.26
N GLU A 20 -5.81 3.80 9.90
CA GLU A 20 -7.06 3.42 9.22
C GLU A 20 -7.77 4.64 8.62
N LYS A 21 -7.81 5.77 9.36
CA LYS A 21 -8.38 7.02 8.83
C LYS A 21 -7.59 7.54 7.63
N LYS A 22 -6.25 7.53 7.69
CA LYS A 22 -5.38 7.91 6.55
C LYS A 22 -5.68 7.02 5.35
N GLN A 23 -5.71 5.69 5.53
CA GLN A 23 -6.00 4.74 4.46
C GLN A 23 -7.38 4.96 3.84
N ARG A 24 -8.41 5.25 4.65
CA ARG A 24 -9.77 5.53 4.17
C ARG A 24 -9.81 6.76 3.28
N ILE A 25 -9.16 7.84 3.69
CA ILE A 25 -9.07 9.09 2.91
C ILE A 25 -8.33 8.85 1.59
N GLU A 26 -7.19 8.18 1.63
CA GLU A 26 -6.37 7.92 0.43
C GLU A 26 -7.04 6.94 -0.54
N THR A 27 -7.86 6.01 -0.03
CA THR A 27 -8.68 5.12 -0.87
C THR A 27 -9.78 5.91 -1.57
N LYS A 28 -10.46 6.80 -0.85
CA LYS A 28 -11.50 7.66 -1.45
C LYS A 28 -10.91 8.52 -2.57
N LYS A 29 -9.80 9.22 -2.32
CA LYS A 29 -9.11 10.00 -3.37
C LYS A 29 -8.75 9.15 -4.58
N TYR A 30 -8.23 7.94 -4.36
CA TYR A 30 -7.87 7.03 -5.43
C TYR A 30 -9.08 6.58 -6.26
N GLN A 31 -10.23 6.36 -5.64
CA GLN A 31 -11.49 6.04 -6.33
C GLN A 31 -12.00 7.25 -7.12
N ASP A 32 -12.00 8.44 -6.52
CA ASP A 32 -12.41 9.68 -7.19
C ASP A 32 -11.55 9.93 -8.45
N MET A 33 -10.23 9.71 -8.37
CA MET A 33 -9.31 9.82 -9.51
C MET A 33 -9.55 8.76 -10.59
N LEU A 34 -9.94 7.54 -10.19
CA LEU A 34 -10.31 6.47 -11.13
C LEU A 34 -11.56 6.84 -11.93
N GLU A 35 -12.57 7.39 -11.25
CA GLU A 35 -13.84 7.80 -11.86
C GLU A 35 -13.67 9.04 -12.75
N SER A 36 -12.80 9.98 -12.38
CA SER A 36 -12.48 11.15 -13.19
C SER A 36 -11.57 10.85 -14.40
N GLY A 37 -11.01 9.63 -14.48
CA GLY A 37 -10.07 9.25 -15.53
C GLY A 37 -8.67 9.85 -15.36
N GLU A 38 -8.35 10.37 -14.16
CA GLU A 38 -7.03 10.88 -13.85
C GLU A 38 -5.97 9.77 -13.82
N LYS A 39 -4.72 10.17 -14.10
CA LYS A 39 -3.59 9.22 -14.07
C LYS A 39 -3.30 8.79 -12.63
N ILE A 40 -3.60 7.54 -12.33
CA ILE A 40 -3.35 6.92 -11.02
C ILE A 40 -2.14 5.97 -11.03
N VAL A 41 -1.47 5.89 -9.89
CA VAL A 41 -0.44 4.86 -9.66
C VAL A 41 -1.13 3.52 -9.40
N GLN A 42 -0.83 2.49 -10.20
CA GLN A 42 -1.40 1.16 -9.99
C GLN A 42 -1.05 0.60 -8.60
N ARG A 43 -2.06 0.00 -7.96
CA ARG A 43 -1.94 -0.69 -6.67
C ARG A 43 -2.31 -2.16 -6.85
N PRO A 44 -1.55 -3.13 -6.30
CA PRO A 44 -0.26 -2.96 -5.59
C PRO A 44 0.91 -2.61 -6.54
N ILE A 45 1.94 -1.93 -6.04
CA ILE A 45 3.04 -1.38 -6.87
C ILE A 45 4.09 -2.41 -7.32
N TRP A 46 4.20 -3.53 -6.62
CA TRP A 46 5.21 -4.58 -6.87
C TRP A 46 4.65 -5.80 -7.60
N PHE A 47 3.33 -5.85 -7.78
CA PHE A 47 2.62 -6.94 -8.44
C PHE A 47 1.60 -6.39 -9.41
N LYS A 48 1.35 -7.10 -10.51
CA LYS A 48 0.30 -6.75 -11.46
C LYS A 48 -0.80 -7.80 -11.40
N LYS A 49 -2.05 -7.36 -11.35
CA LYS A 49 -3.20 -8.26 -11.49
C LYS A 49 -3.27 -8.72 -12.95
N CYS A 50 -3.25 -10.03 -13.16
CA CYS A 50 -3.37 -10.68 -14.46
C CYS A 50 -4.46 -11.75 -14.39
N PHE A 51 -5.29 -11.86 -15.42
CA PHE A 51 -6.28 -12.92 -15.51
C PHE A 51 -5.62 -14.18 -16.04
N ASP A 52 -5.72 -15.29 -15.29
CA ASP A 52 -5.29 -16.59 -15.79
C ASP A 52 -6.47 -17.31 -16.44
N HIS A 53 -6.40 -17.45 -17.76
CA HIS A 53 -7.41 -18.14 -18.56
C HIS A 53 -7.49 -19.65 -18.27
N SER A 54 -6.40 -20.26 -17.79
CA SER A 54 -6.37 -21.69 -17.49
C SER A 54 -7.11 -22.04 -16.20
N SER A 55 -7.07 -21.16 -15.20
CA SER A 55 -7.78 -21.36 -13.93
C SER A 55 -9.06 -20.54 -13.79
N GLY A 56 -9.38 -19.68 -14.76
CA GLY A 56 -10.57 -18.81 -14.73
C GLY A 56 -10.53 -17.75 -13.62
N THR A 57 -9.36 -17.45 -13.06
CA THR A 57 -9.22 -16.57 -11.89
C THR A 57 -8.14 -15.52 -12.11
N SER A 58 -8.29 -14.35 -11.48
CA SER A 58 -7.21 -13.36 -11.41
C SER A 58 -6.12 -13.78 -10.43
N ARG A 59 -4.85 -13.56 -10.81
CA ARG A 59 -3.68 -13.70 -9.92
C ARG A 59 -2.83 -12.43 -9.95
N TYR A 60 -2.00 -12.27 -8.93
CA TYR A 60 -1.01 -11.19 -8.86
C TYR A 60 0.37 -11.73 -9.24
N ILE A 61 0.96 -11.15 -10.28
CA ILE A 61 2.28 -11.56 -10.80
C ILE A 61 3.33 -10.54 -10.37
N TYR A 62 4.40 -11.03 -9.74
CA TYR A 62 5.54 -10.23 -9.30
C TYR A 62 6.20 -9.51 -10.49
N GLN A 63 6.54 -8.23 -10.31
CA GLN A 63 7.07 -7.38 -11.38
C GLN A 63 8.61 -7.36 -11.49
N SER A 64 9.34 -8.16 -10.70
CA SER A 64 10.82 -8.22 -10.74
C SER A 64 11.55 -6.90 -10.41
N GLN A 65 10.90 -5.98 -9.72
CA GLN A 65 11.47 -4.67 -9.35
C GLN A 65 11.77 -4.48 -7.87
N TYR A 66 11.05 -5.18 -6.98
CA TYR A 66 11.22 -4.98 -5.53
C TYR A 66 12.66 -5.22 -5.07
N TRP A 67 13.25 -6.35 -5.47
CA TRP A 67 14.61 -6.70 -5.06
C TRP A 67 15.67 -5.75 -5.61
N LYS A 68 15.49 -5.24 -6.84
CA LYS A 68 16.38 -4.24 -7.44
C LYS A 68 16.32 -2.90 -6.69
N CYS A 69 15.10 -2.42 -6.41
CA CYS A 69 14.87 -1.22 -5.61
C CYS A 69 15.46 -1.37 -4.20
N LYS A 70 15.30 -2.55 -3.57
CA LYS A 70 15.88 -2.86 -2.26
C LYS A 70 17.41 -2.77 -2.26
N GLU A 71 18.07 -3.38 -3.25
CA GLU A 71 19.53 -3.37 -3.37
C GLU A 71 20.08 -1.94 -3.52
N GLN A 72 19.39 -1.11 -4.31
CA GLN A 72 19.75 0.29 -4.54
C GLN A 72 19.29 1.23 -3.41
N LYS A 73 18.54 0.73 -2.42
CA LYS A 73 17.84 1.52 -1.39
C LYS A 73 16.93 2.62 -1.96
N ASP A 74 16.42 2.42 -3.19
CA ASP A 74 15.48 3.33 -3.83
C ASP A 74 14.04 2.94 -3.46
N TRP A 75 13.42 3.75 -2.61
CA TRP A 75 12.03 3.59 -2.17
C TRP A 75 11.09 4.65 -2.74
N SER A 76 11.52 5.41 -3.76
CA SER A 76 10.74 6.49 -4.39
C SER A 76 9.35 6.04 -4.86
N ARG A 77 9.21 4.76 -5.22
CA ARG A 77 7.95 4.15 -5.68
C ARG A 77 7.02 3.72 -4.53
N SER A 78 7.55 3.58 -3.33
CA SER A 78 6.81 3.07 -2.17
C SER A 78 5.87 4.15 -1.62
N PRO A 79 4.55 3.89 -1.50
CA PRO A 79 3.65 4.86 -0.91
C PRO A 79 3.96 5.05 0.58
N ASP A 80 3.76 6.26 1.08
CA ASP A 80 3.84 6.55 2.49
C ASP A 80 2.55 6.09 3.20
N LEU A 81 2.60 4.88 3.78
CA LEU A 81 1.46 4.32 4.51
C LEU A 81 1.41 4.79 5.97
N PHE A 82 2.56 4.95 6.62
CA PHE A 82 2.63 5.25 8.05
C PHE A 82 2.58 6.75 8.35
N GLY A 83 2.97 7.62 7.42
CA GLY A 83 3.25 9.02 7.73
C GLY A 83 4.71 9.18 8.15
N LYS A 84 5.23 10.41 8.07
CA LYS A 84 6.54 10.71 8.65
C LYS A 84 6.46 10.56 10.17
N GLU A 85 7.23 9.63 10.73
CA GLU A 85 7.64 9.73 12.13
C GLU A 85 8.37 11.07 12.29
N LYS A 86 8.09 11.77 13.40
CA LYS A 86 8.86 12.95 13.79
C LYS A 86 10.25 12.52 14.26
#